data_AF-M2TNI2-F1
#
_entry.id   AF-M2TNI2-F1
#
_cell.length_a   1.000
_cell.length_b   1.000
_cell.length_c   1.000
_cell.angle_alpha   90.00
_cell.angle_beta   90.00
_cell.angle_gamma   90.00
#
_symmetry.space_group_name_H-M   'P 1'
#
loop_
_entity.id
_entity.type
_entity.pdbx_description
1 polymer ?
#
loop_
_entity_poly.entity_id
_entity_poly.type
_entity_poly.pdbx_seq_one_letter_code
_entity_poly.pdbx_strand_id
1 'polypeptide(L)'
;MPWSSEILYQTTISKKSKEIEAKEHKELLEDKYLLSIYSDASATSKGKGIGVGVAFYKGASLIAQEKVNIGYNQLVYNGELEGITLGLEKAIDLAIALNSTTYAARYKWKTRKQIATPPLTSREVSSAFFQLKLGHCYLRDFLFTRDKVDSKVCPCNYRATQDPTHILLSCTLYKEARIKMQEASKDPLSLAFLLNTSVGIQATIAFIEETRAATQAWHKGNLEN
;
A
#
# COMPACT_ATOMS: atom_id res chain seq x y z
N MET A 1 -11.83 -30.33 2.11
CA MET A 1 -11.04 -29.31 2.83
C MET A 1 -11.25 -27.99 2.09
N PRO A 2 -11.63 -26.87 2.75
CA PRO A 2 -12.20 -25.70 2.05
C PRO A 2 -11.16 -24.72 1.49
N TRP A 3 -9.87 -25.08 1.51
CA TRP A 3 -8.79 -24.22 1.05
C TRP A 3 -8.16 -24.86 -0.18
N SER A 4 -8.62 -24.47 -1.37
CA SER A 4 -7.92 -24.75 -2.62
C SER A 4 -6.64 -23.91 -2.66
N SER A 5 -5.51 -24.52 -3.03
CA SER A 5 -4.24 -23.83 -3.26
C SER A 5 -4.22 -23.04 -4.56
N GLU A 6 -5.30 -23.10 -5.34
CA GLU A 6 -5.44 -22.37 -6.59
C GLU A 6 -5.82 -20.92 -6.30
N ILE A 7 -5.02 -20.02 -6.86
CA ILE A 7 -5.27 -18.59 -6.79
C ILE A 7 -6.49 -18.28 -7.66
N LEU A 8 -7.64 -18.00 -7.03
CA LEU A 8 -8.92 -17.68 -7.68
C LEU A 8 -8.97 -16.26 -8.29
N TYR A 9 -7.83 -15.65 -8.59
CA TYR A 9 -7.79 -14.36 -9.28
C TYR A 9 -6.84 -14.43 -10.48
N GLN A 10 -7.26 -13.82 -11.57
CA GLN A 10 -6.47 -13.65 -12.77
C GLN A 10 -6.12 -12.17 -12.91
N THR A 11 -4.84 -11.86 -13.01
CA THR A 11 -4.39 -10.50 -13.27
C THR A 11 -4.11 -10.36 -14.76
N THR A 12 -4.88 -9.51 -15.44
CA THR A 12 -4.68 -9.20 -16.86
C THR A 12 -4.36 -7.72 -16.99
N ILE A 13 -3.20 -7.39 -17.55
CA ILE A 13 -2.83 -6.01 -17.87
C ILE A 13 -3.11 -5.80 -19.36
N SER A 14 -4.13 -5.00 -19.68
CA SER A 14 -4.41 -4.68 -21.08
C SER A 14 -3.33 -3.78 -21.69
N LYS A 15 -3.06 -3.99 -22.98
CA LYS A 15 -2.18 -3.14 -23.80
C LYS A 15 -2.94 -2.03 -24.54
N LYS A 16 -4.28 -2.00 -24.47
CA LYS A 16 -5.10 -1.00 -25.17
C LYS A 16 -5.08 0.35 -24.44
N SER A 17 -5.50 1.41 -25.13
CA SER A 17 -5.63 2.73 -24.50
C SER A 17 -6.78 2.75 -23.49
N LYS A 18 -6.68 3.64 -22.49
CA LYS A 18 -7.68 3.78 -21.42
C LYS A 18 -9.11 4.00 -21.95
N GLU A 19 -9.26 4.78 -23.01
CA GLU A 19 -10.57 5.11 -23.58
C GLU A 19 -11.23 3.90 -24.28
N ILE A 20 -10.43 3.08 -24.96
CA ILE A 20 -10.90 1.88 -25.65
C ILE A 20 -11.27 0.81 -24.63
N GLU A 21 -10.43 0.59 -23.61
CA GLU A 21 -10.71 -0.32 -22.50
C GLU A 21 -11.99 0.08 -21.76
N ALA A 22 -12.17 1.37 -21.46
CA ALA A 22 -13.38 1.83 -20.77
C ALA A 22 -14.66 1.59 -21.58
N LYS A 23 -14.57 1.63 -22.92
CA LYS A 23 -15.70 1.36 -23.81
C LYS A 23 -16.02 -0.12 -23.87
N GLU A 24 -15.03 -0.97 -24.14
CA GLU A 24 -15.19 -2.42 -24.21
C GLU A 24 -15.58 -3.02 -22.85
N HIS A 25 -15.09 -2.46 -21.74
CA HIS A 25 -15.41 -2.94 -20.41
C HIS A 25 -16.87 -2.66 -20.02
N LYS A 26 -17.47 -1.57 -20.52
CA LYS A 26 -18.91 -1.34 -20.37
C LYS A 26 -19.75 -2.39 -21.09
N GLU A 27 -19.25 -2.93 -22.19
CA GLU A 27 -19.90 -4.02 -22.94
C GLU A 27 -19.75 -5.37 -22.20
N LEU A 28 -18.69 -5.54 -21.39
CA LEU A 28 -18.48 -6.73 -20.54
C LEU A 28 -19.29 -6.73 -19.23
N LEU A 29 -19.88 -5.59 -18.84
CA LEU A 29 -20.74 -5.46 -17.67
C LEU A 29 -22.14 -6.08 -17.85
N GLU A 30 -22.34 -7.02 -18.76
CA GLU A 30 -23.67 -7.59 -19.05
C GLU A 30 -24.17 -8.57 -17.98
N ASP A 31 -23.29 -9.09 -17.13
CA ASP A 31 -23.70 -10.03 -16.08
C ASP A 31 -24.45 -9.32 -14.94
N LYS A 32 -25.76 -9.56 -14.88
CA LYS A 32 -26.68 -9.01 -13.88
C LYS A 32 -26.45 -9.58 -12.47
N TYR A 33 -25.71 -10.66 -12.34
CA TYR A 33 -25.39 -11.30 -11.05
C TYR A 33 -24.03 -10.85 -10.49
N LEU A 34 -23.21 -10.20 -11.30
CA LEU A 34 -21.92 -9.67 -10.88
C LEU A 34 -22.07 -8.27 -10.28
N LEU A 35 -21.48 -8.07 -9.09
CA LEU A 35 -21.27 -6.74 -8.51
C LEU A 35 -19.86 -6.26 -8.92
N SER A 36 -19.80 -5.21 -9.72
CA SER A 36 -18.55 -4.59 -10.14
C SER A 36 -18.32 -3.31 -9.34
N ILE A 37 -17.12 -3.19 -8.76
CA ILE A 37 -16.71 -2.06 -7.93
C ILE A 37 -15.51 -1.40 -8.62
N TYR A 38 -15.64 -0.11 -8.91
CA TYR A 38 -14.57 0.70 -9.48
C TYR A 38 -14.16 1.74 -8.46
N SER A 39 -12.87 1.81 -8.15
CA SER A 39 -12.30 2.88 -7.35
C SER A 39 -11.21 3.58 -8.13
N ASP A 40 -11.09 4.89 -7.93
CA ASP A 40 -9.99 5.69 -8.45
C ASP A 40 -9.62 6.76 -7.43
N ALA A 41 -8.33 7.06 -7.31
CA ALA A 41 -7.83 8.12 -6.46
C ALA A 41 -7.07 9.17 -7.27
N SER A 42 -7.36 10.43 -6.97
CA SER A 42 -6.76 11.56 -7.68
C SER A 42 -6.25 12.63 -6.73
N ALA A 43 -5.18 13.29 -7.14
CA ALA A 43 -4.62 14.45 -6.48
C ALA A 43 -4.81 15.69 -7.35
N THR A 44 -5.11 16.83 -6.73
CA THR A 44 -5.08 18.12 -7.43
C THR A 44 -3.71 18.76 -7.30
N SER A 45 -3.28 19.51 -8.34
CA SER A 45 -1.99 20.23 -8.33
C SER A 45 -1.86 21.24 -7.18
N LYS A 46 -2.98 21.73 -6.65
CA LYS A 46 -3.05 22.66 -5.52
C LYS A 46 -3.12 21.96 -4.15
N GLY A 47 -2.97 20.64 -4.08
CA GLY A 47 -2.68 19.91 -2.84
C GLY A 47 -3.78 19.88 -1.79
N LYS A 48 -5.05 20.10 -2.13
CA LYS A 48 -6.20 20.03 -1.18
C LYS A 48 -6.56 18.59 -0.74
N GLY A 49 -5.56 17.73 -0.61
CA GLY A 49 -5.70 16.31 -0.31
C GLY A 49 -5.91 15.41 -1.52
N ILE A 50 -6.20 14.15 -1.23
CA ILE A 50 -6.46 13.09 -2.22
C ILE A 50 -7.96 12.80 -2.23
N GLY A 51 -8.58 13.00 -3.39
CA GLY A 51 -9.98 12.65 -3.62
C GLY A 51 -10.07 11.20 -4.08
N VAL A 52 -10.96 10.44 -3.45
CA VAL A 52 -11.24 9.04 -3.76
C VAL A 52 -12.68 8.94 -4.21
N GLY A 53 -12.91 8.30 -5.36
CA GLY A 53 -14.24 7.99 -5.88
C GLY A 53 -14.42 6.49 -5.98
N VAL A 54 -15.59 6.00 -5.57
CA VAL A 54 -15.97 4.59 -5.73
C VAL A 54 -17.34 4.52 -6.40
N ALA A 55 -17.49 3.65 -7.39
CA ALA A 55 -18.73 3.42 -8.12
C ALA A 55 -19.08 1.93 -8.15
N PHE A 56 -20.36 1.62 -7.95
CA PHE A 56 -20.88 0.27 -7.85
C PHE A 56 -21.85 -0.01 -8.98
N TYR A 57 -21.62 -1.09 -9.73
CA TYR A 57 -22.45 -1.50 -10.84
C TYR A 57 -22.98 -2.91 -10.61
N LYS A 58 -24.24 -3.14 -10.98
CA LYS A 58 -24.84 -4.47 -11.09
C LYS A 58 -25.33 -4.64 -12.51
N GLY A 59 -24.63 -5.46 -13.28
CA GLY A 59 -24.68 -5.36 -14.74
C GLY A 59 -24.26 -3.95 -15.21
N ALA A 60 -24.92 -3.42 -16.25
CA ALA A 60 -24.66 -2.07 -16.77
C ALA A 60 -25.26 -0.92 -15.91
N SER A 61 -25.98 -1.23 -14.84
CA SER A 61 -26.67 -0.24 -14.01
C SER A 61 -25.80 0.23 -12.85
N LEU A 62 -25.58 1.53 -12.74
CA LEU A 62 -24.97 2.16 -11.56
C LEU A 62 -25.96 2.09 -10.39
N ILE A 63 -25.56 1.45 -9.29
CA ILE A 63 -26.42 1.27 -8.11
C ILE A 63 -26.02 2.16 -6.92
N ALA A 64 -24.76 2.58 -6.84
CA ALA A 64 -24.27 3.46 -5.79
C ALA A 64 -22.97 4.16 -6.21
N GLN A 65 -22.66 5.28 -5.58
CA GLN A 65 -21.38 5.97 -5.68
C GLN A 65 -21.01 6.59 -4.33
N GLU A 66 -19.73 6.60 -4.01
CA GLU A 66 -19.17 7.21 -2.81
C GLU A 66 -17.99 8.10 -3.19
N LYS A 67 -17.82 9.20 -2.46
CA LYS A 67 -16.68 10.12 -2.65
C LYS A 67 -16.16 10.57 -1.29
N VAL A 68 -14.86 10.48 -1.09
CA VAL A 68 -14.20 10.96 0.13
C VAL A 68 -12.94 11.76 -0.21
N ASN A 69 -12.55 12.65 0.68
CA ASN A 69 -11.23 13.27 0.66
C ASN A 69 -10.48 12.82 1.91
N ILE A 70 -9.35 12.14 1.73
CA ILE A 70 -8.55 11.58 2.84
C ILE A 70 -7.62 12.62 3.49
N GLY A 71 -7.72 13.89 3.08
CA GLY A 71 -7.03 15.01 3.69
C GLY A 71 -5.63 15.28 3.13
N TYR A 72 -4.97 16.28 3.73
CA TYR A 72 -3.67 16.79 3.32
C TYR A 72 -2.52 15.81 3.59
N ASN A 73 -1.41 15.96 2.87
CA ASN A 73 -0.19 15.14 3.00
C ASN A 73 -0.39 13.63 2.76
N GLN A 74 -1.47 13.23 2.13
CA GLN A 74 -1.72 11.85 1.74
C GLN A 74 -1.17 11.53 0.34
N LEU A 75 -0.86 10.25 0.11
CA LEU A 75 -0.44 9.73 -1.20
C LEU A 75 -1.67 9.31 -2.03
N VAL A 76 -1.58 9.44 -3.35
CA VAL A 76 -2.58 8.84 -4.27
C VAL A 76 -2.76 7.36 -3.95
N TYR A 77 -1.66 6.66 -3.68
CA TYR A 77 -1.66 5.27 -3.21
C TYR A 77 -2.53 5.03 -1.96
N ASN A 78 -2.51 5.95 -0.98
CA ASN A 78 -3.38 5.83 0.20
C ASN A 78 -4.84 6.00 -0.20
N GLY A 79 -5.12 6.85 -1.19
CA GLY A 79 -6.45 6.97 -1.79
C GLY A 79 -6.89 5.71 -2.53
N GLU A 80 -6.00 5.02 -3.24
CA GLU A 80 -6.32 3.73 -3.89
C GLU A 80 -6.71 2.68 -2.85
N LEU A 81 -5.94 2.59 -1.75
CA LEU A 81 -6.25 1.68 -0.64
C LEU A 81 -7.57 2.04 0.05
N GLU A 82 -7.83 3.34 0.24
CA GLU A 82 -9.10 3.81 0.79
C GLU A 82 -10.27 3.47 -0.14
N GLY A 83 -10.09 3.60 -1.46
CA GLY A 83 -11.09 3.26 -2.45
C GLY A 83 -11.48 1.79 -2.42
N ILE A 84 -10.50 0.89 -2.29
CA ILE A 84 -10.75 -0.54 -2.11
C ILE A 84 -11.49 -0.80 -0.78
N THR A 85 -11.09 -0.12 0.29
CA THR A 85 -11.70 -0.29 1.62
C THR A 85 -13.16 0.13 1.61
N LEU A 86 -13.45 1.35 1.14
CA LEU A 86 -14.80 1.88 0.98
C LEU A 86 -15.65 1.02 0.03
N GLY A 87 -15.04 0.55 -1.05
CA GLY A 87 -15.63 -0.43 -1.97
C GLY A 87 -16.16 -1.65 -1.25
N LEU A 88 -15.32 -2.31 -0.48
CA LEU A 88 -15.69 -3.55 0.22
C LEU A 88 -16.67 -3.29 1.37
N GLU A 89 -16.50 -2.22 2.15
CA GLU A 89 -17.40 -1.87 3.25
C GLU A 89 -18.82 -1.64 2.73
N LYS A 90 -18.96 -0.84 1.66
CA LYS A 90 -20.28 -0.58 1.07
C LYS A 90 -20.86 -1.80 0.39
N ALA A 91 -20.05 -2.65 -0.24
CA ALA A 91 -20.53 -3.90 -0.82
C ALA A 91 -21.15 -4.82 0.24
N ILE A 92 -20.58 -4.83 1.44
CA ILE A 92 -21.16 -5.56 2.59
C ILE A 92 -22.47 -4.94 3.03
N ASP A 93 -22.56 -3.62 3.15
CA ASP A 93 -23.81 -2.95 3.49
C ASP A 93 -24.93 -3.27 2.47
N LEU A 94 -24.59 -3.24 1.18
CA LEU A 94 -25.51 -3.62 0.10
C LEU A 94 -25.94 -5.09 0.20
N ALA A 95 -25.01 -6.01 0.52
CA ALA A 95 -25.33 -7.42 0.70
C ALA A 95 -26.24 -7.67 1.91
N ILE A 96 -26.00 -6.98 3.03
CA ILE A 96 -26.82 -7.06 4.24
C ILE A 96 -28.23 -6.50 3.98
N ALA A 97 -28.33 -5.37 3.27
CA ALA A 97 -29.60 -4.76 2.91
C ALA A 97 -30.45 -5.67 1.99
N LEU A 98 -29.80 -6.41 1.09
CA LEU A 98 -30.47 -7.38 0.22
C LEU A 98 -30.87 -8.67 0.96
N ASN A 99 -30.05 -9.13 1.91
CA ASN A 99 -30.33 -10.33 2.69
C ASN A 99 -29.73 -10.23 4.10
N SER A 100 -30.60 -10.07 5.09
CA SER A 100 -30.27 -9.94 6.51
C SER A 100 -29.72 -11.22 7.16
N THR A 101 -29.77 -12.35 6.46
CA THR A 101 -29.21 -13.64 6.92
C THR A 101 -27.80 -13.92 6.39
N THR A 102 -27.22 -12.98 5.63
CA THR A 102 -25.86 -13.10 5.09
C THR A 102 -24.81 -13.29 6.19
N TYR A 103 -23.70 -13.92 5.83
CA TYR A 103 -22.58 -14.12 6.74
C TYR A 103 -22.11 -12.79 7.36
N ALA A 104 -22.03 -11.72 6.56
CA ALA A 104 -21.64 -10.39 7.04
C ALA A 104 -22.66 -9.76 8.01
N ALA A 105 -23.96 -10.07 7.89
CA ALA A 105 -24.97 -9.62 8.86
C ALA A 105 -24.80 -10.31 10.23
N ARG A 106 -24.38 -11.58 10.24
CA ARG A 106 -24.12 -12.34 11.47
C ARG A 106 -22.77 -12.04 12.09
N TYR A 107 -21.75 -11.81 11.27
CA TYR A 107 -20.38 -11.57 11.69
C TYR A 107 -19.91 -10.20 11.23
N LYS A 108 -19.98 -9.21 12.12
CA LYS A 108 -19.56 -7.83 11.84
C LYS A 108 -18.10 -7.80 11.40
N TRP A 109 -17.87 -7.33 10.17
CA TRP A 109 -16.53 -7.07 9.69
C TRP A 109 -15.92 -5.89 10.46
N LYS A 110 -14.67 -6.05 10.91
CA LYS A 110 -13.87 -4.97 11.50
C LYS A 110 -12.68 -4.74 10.59
N THR A 111 -12.72 -3.67 9.81
CA THR A 111 -11.52 -3.16 9.13
C THR A 111 -10.53 -2.74 10.21
N ARG A 112 -9.31 -3.31 10.20
CA ARG A 112 -8.29 -2.95 11.20
C ARG A 112 -7.95 -1.47 11.02
N LYS A 113 -7.79 -0.76 12.14
CA LYS A 113 -7.40 0.67 12.15
C LYS A 113 -6.26 0.92 11.16
N GLN A 114 -6.46 1.91 10.30
CA GLN A 114 -5.43 2.46 9.43
C GLN A 114 -4.18 2.75 10.26
N ILE A 115 -3.03 2.35 9.76
CA ILE A 115 -1.76 2.63 10.43
C ILE A 115 -1.47 4.11 10.23
N ALA A 116 -1.68 4.88 11.29
CA ALA A 116 -1.37 6.29 11.30
C ALA A 116 0.15 6.46 11.40
N THR A 117 0.76 7.07 10.39
CA THR A 117 2.11 7.63 10.54
C THR A 117 2.03 8.84 11.48
N PRO A 118 3.11 9.16 12.22
CA PRO A 118 3.18 10.35 13.06
C PRO A 118 2.82 11.63 12.28
N PRO A 119 2.21 12.63 12.94
CA PRO A 119 1.98 13.93 12.34
C PRO A 119 3.31 14.56 11.90
N LEU A 120 3.31 15.32 10.79
CA LEU A 120 4.46 16.04 10.23
C LEU A 120 5.53 15.20 9.49
N THR A 121 5.34 13.89 9.32
CA THR A 121 6.22 13.08 8.47
C THR A 121 6.13 13.53 7.01
N SER A 122 7.28 13.72 6.36
CA SER A 122 7.31 14.14 4.95
C SER A 122 6.69 13.07 4.04
N ARG A 123 6.14 13.52 2.91
CA ARG A 123 5.50 12.62 1.93
C ARG A 123 6.44 11.51 1.45
N GLU A 124 7.70 11.82 1.22
CA GLU A 124 8.71 10.87 0.75
C GLU A 124 8.97 9.78 1.80
N VAL A 125 9.13 10.18 3.06
CA VAL A 125 9.41 9.28 4.18
C VAL A 125 8.21 8.36 4.45
N SER A 126 7.00 8.91 4.49
CA SER A 126 5.78 8.10 4.66
C SER A 126 5.64 7.08 3.53
N SER A 127 5.89 7.48 2.28
CA SER A 127 5.88 6.58 1.13
C SER A 127 6.90 5.46 1.28
N ALA A 128 8.14 5.80 1.65
CA ALA A 128 9.21 4.83 1.85
C ALA A 128 8.89 3.85 2.98
N PHE A 129 8.29 4.31 4.08
CA PHE A 129 7.86 3.46 5.18
C PHE A 129 6.83 2.40 4.72
N PHE A 130 5.76 2.81 4.03
CA PHE A 130 4.74 1.86 3.55
C PHE A 130 5.31 0.90 2.50
N GLN A 131 6.13 1.41 1.58
CA GLN A 131 6.80 0.57 0.59
C GLN A 131 7.73 -0.45 1.25
N LEU A 132 8.51 -0.04 2.25
CA LEU A 132 9.39 -0.93 3.00
C LEU A 132 8.57 -2.00 3.73
N LYS A 133 7.46 -1.61 4.36
CA LYS A 133 6.55 -2.53 5.03
C LYS A 133 5.96 -3.59 4.10
N LEU A 134 5.64 -3.20 2.87
CA LEU A 134 5.10 -4.10 1.85
C LEU A 134 6.18 -4.90 1.11
N GLY A 135 7.46 -4.62 1.34
CA GLY A 135 8.57 -5.16 0.55
C GLY A 135 8.63 -4.59 -0.87
N HIS A 136 7.86 -3.54 -1.16
CA HIS A 136 7.72 -2.92 -2.49
C HIS A 136 8.50 -1.61 -2.60
N CYS A 137 9.76 -1.62 -2.15
CA CYS A 137 10.57 -0.42 -2.00
C CYS A 137 11.79 -0.40 -2.91
N TYR A 138 12.51 0.72 -2.93
CA TYR A 138 13.66 0.93 -3.81
C TYR A 138 14.94 0.20 -3.39
N LEU A 139 14.82 -0.93 -2.68
CA LEU A 139 15.95 -1.79 -2.34
C LEU A 139 16.28 -2.76 -3.49
N ARG A 140 17.53 -3.21 -3.58
CA ARG A 140 17.99 -4.04 -4.69
C ARG A 140 17.22 -5.34 -4.86
N ASP A 141 16.74 -5.97 -3.78
CA ASP A 141 15.97 -7.22 -3.90
C ASP A 141 14.69 -7.04 -4.74
N PHE A 142 13.93 -5.99 -4.44
CA PHE A 142 12.70 -5.65 -5.16
C PHE A 142 12.97 -5.18 -6.60
N LEU A 143 14.04 -4.40 -6.79
CA LEU A 143 14.44 -3.87 -8.09
C LEU A 143 15.02 -4.95 -9.02
N PHE A 144 15.77 -5.91 -8.47
CA PHE A 144 16.35 -7.03 -9.21
C PHE A 144 15.25 -7.92 -9.78
N THR A 145 14.20 -8.19 -9.00
CA THR A 145 13.01 -8.95 -9.44
C THR A 145 12.26 -8.29 -10.61
N ARG A 146 12.59 -7.04 -10.96
CA ARG A 146 12.00 -6.25 -12.06
C ARG A 146 13.01 -5.87 -13.14
N ASP A 147 14.18 -6.51 -13.14
CA ASP A 147 15.26 -6.26 -14.09
C ASP A 147 15.69 -4.78 -14.11
N LYS A 148 15.68 -4.11 -12.95
CA LYS A 148 16.10 -2.70 -12.81
C LYS A 148 17.52 -2.52 -12.29
N VAL A 149 18.11 -3.57 -11.72
CA VAL A 149 19.48 -3.60 -11.23
C VAL A 149 20.08 -4.97 -11.50
N ASP A 150 21.40 -5.05 -11.66
CA ASP A 150 22.08 -6.30 -12.05
C ASP A 150 22.27 -7.28 -10.89
N SER A 151 22.05 -6.85 -9.65
CA SER A 151 22.23 -7.70 -8.48
C SER A 151 21.38 -7.27 -7.29
N LYS A 152 20.87 -8.27 -6.57
CA LYS A 152 20.13 -8.13 -5.31
C LYS A 152 21.02 -7.95 -4.07
N VAL A 153 22.34 -8.08 -4.21
CA VAL A 153 23.26 -8.08 -3.05
C VAL A 153 23.45 -6.67 -2.47
N CYS A 154 23.58 -6.61 -1.15
CA CYS A 154 23.86 -5.37 -0.45
C CYS A 154 25.36 -5.00 -0.58
N PRO A 155 25.70 -3.73 -0.86
CA PRO A 155 27.08 -3.27 -0.90
C PRO A 155 27.83 -3.36 0.44
N CYS A 156 27.12 -3.58 1.55
CA CYS A 156 27.71 -3.55 2.89
C CYS A 156 28.71 -4.69 3.13
N ASN A 157 28.50 -5.84 2.47
CA ASN A 157 29.37 -7.02 2.56
C ASN A 157 29.30 -7.93 1.33
N TYR A 158 28.53 -7.57 0.29
CA TYR A 158 28.31 -8.31 -0.96
C TYR A 158 27.85 -9.77 -0.79
N ARG A 159 27.36 -10.14 0.40
CA ARG A 159 26.90 -11.50 0.73
C ARG A 159 25.44 -11.55 1.13
N ALA A 160 24.94 -10.49 1.76
CA ALA A 160 23.53 -10.40 2.15
C ALA A 160 22.68 -9.83 1.01
N THR A 161 21.45 -10.32 0.87
CA THR A 161 20.42 -9.68 0.05
C THR A 161 20.05 -8.33 0.65
N GLN A 162 19.88 -7.31 -0.19
CA GLN A 162 19.42 -6.01 0.28
C GLN A 162 17.88 -6.00 0.34
N ASP A 163 17.35 -6.54 1.42
CA ASP A 163 15.92 -6.57 1.74
C ASP A 163 15.60 -5.73 3.00
N PRO A 164 14.31 -5.50 3.33
CA PRO A 164 13.93 -4.75 4.52
C PRO A 164 14.49 -5.30 5.83
N THR A 165 14.56 -6.64 5.96
CA THR A 165 15.12 -7.32 7.14
C THR A 165 16.58 -6.95 7.33
N HIS A 166 17.35 -7.02 6.25
CA HIS A 166 18.77 -6.71 6.26
C HIS A 166 18.99 -5.23 6.60
N ILE A 167 18.33 -4.31 5.90
CA ILE A 167 18.47 -2.87 6.13
C ILE A 167 18.15 -2.49 7.58
N LEU A 168 17.00 -2.95 8.09
CA LEU A 168 16.51 -2.56 9.42
C LEU A 168 17.17 -3.30 10.57
N LEU A 169 17.73 -4.51 10.38
CA LEU A 169 18.20 -5.33 11.51
C LEU A 169 19.71 -5.63 11.49
N SER A 170 20.38 -5.67 10.33
CA SER A 170 21.76 -6.21 10.26
C SER A 170 22.76 -5.48 9.35
N CYS A 171 22.32 -4.57 8.47
CA CYS A 171 23.17 -3.93 7.47
C CYS A 171 24.30 -3.07 8.07
N THR A 172 25.56 -3.41 7.87
CA THR A 172 26.68 -2.67 8.50
C THR A 172 26.75 -1.19 8.10
N LEU A 173 26.25 -0.81 6.92
CA LEU A 173 26.18 0.59 6.45
C LEU A 173 25.27 1.48 7.31
N TYR A 174 24.24 0.90 7.93
CA TYR A 174 23.28 1.63 8.74
C TYR A 174 23.42 1.35 10.24
N LYS A 175 24.62 0.93 10.67
CA LYS A 175 24.88 0.55 12.06
C LYS A 175 24.58 1.69 13.03
N GLU A 176 25.02 2.92 12.73
CA GLU A 176 24.83 4.08 13.60
C GLU A 176 23.35 4.45 13.75
N ALA A 177 22.62 4.57 12.63
CA ALA A 177 21.19 4.83 12.65
C ALA A 177 20.41 3.71 13.37
N ARG A 178 20.84 2.45 13.26
CA ARG A 178 20.23 1.35 14.02
C ARG A 178 20.49 1.41 15.52
N ILE A 179 21.67 1.89 15.95
CA ILE A 179 21.95 2.07 17.39
C ILE A 179 20.96 3.11 17.96
N LYS A 180 20.77 4.24 17.29
CA LYS A 180 19.77 5.25 17.68
C LYS A 180 18.35 4.67 17.69
N MET A 181 18.00 3.88 16.67
CA MET A 181 16.70 3.21 16.59
C MET A 181 16.49 2.22 17.75
N GLN A 182 17.53 1.49 18.16
CA GLN A 182 17.51 0.56 19.29
C GLN A 182 17.38 1.30 20.63
N GLU A 183 18.11 2.40 20.80
CA GLU A 183 18.04 3.26 22.00
C GLU A 183 16.64 3.87 22.17
N ALA A 184 16.00 4.28 21.08
CA ALA A 184 14.63 4.80 21.08
C ALA A 184 13.57 3.73 21.38
N SER A 185 13.80 2.48 20.95
CA SER A 185 12.79 1.42 21.01
C SER A 185 12.72 0.69 22.35
N LYS A 186 13.81 0.67 23.15
CA LYS A 186 14.01 -0.08 24.42
C LYS A 186 13.82 -1.60 24.35
N ASP A 187 12.99 -2.11 23.45
CA ASP A 187 12.75 -3.52 23.15
C ASP A 187 13.67 -4.05 22.03
N PRO A 188 13.89 -5.38 21.92
CA PRO A 188 14.62 -5.97 20.82
C PRO A 188 13.98 -5.67 19.46
N LEU A 189 14.79 -5.19 18.51
CA LEU A 189 14.31 -4.87 17.17
C LEU A 189 13.89 -6.12 16.41
N SER A 190 12.65 -6.12 15.91
CA SER A 190 12.13 -7.09 14.96
C SER A 190 11.29 -6.37 13.91
N LEU A 191 11.13 -6.96 12.73
CA LEU A 191 10.24 -6.38 11.70
C LEU A 191 8.80 -6.25 12.20
N ALA A 192 8.33 -7.24 12.97
CA ALA A 192 6.99 -7.21 13.54
C ALA A 192 6.80 -6.01 14.47
N PHE A 193 7.80 -5.72 15.31
CA PHE A 193 7.81 -4.54 16.17
C PHE A 193 7.89 -3.25 15.34
N LEU A 194 8.94 -3.10 14.54
CA LEU A 194 9.26 -1.88 13.80
C LEU A 194 8.13 -1.42 12.85
N LEU A 195 7.44 -2.37 12.21
CA LEU A 195 6.47 -2.04 11.17
C LEU A 195 5.02 -2.00 11.67
N ASN A 196 4.73 -2.48 12.88
CA ASN A 196 3.34 -2.61 13.36
C ASN A 196 3.05 -1.96 14.71
N THR A 197 4.06 -1.60 15.51
CA THR A 197 3.83 -0.90 16.79
C THR A 197 3.99 0.60 16.60
N SER A 198 3.25 1.42 17.36
CA SER A 198 3.36 2.88 17.26
C SER A 198 4.79 3.38 17.55
N VAL A 199 5.44 2.80 18.56
CA VAL A 199 6.83 3.10 18.93
C VAL A 199 7.80 2.68 17.82
N GLY A 200 7.64 1.46 17.28
CA GLY A 200 8.47 0.96 16.20
C GLY A 200 8.31 1.76 14.90
N ILE A 201 7.07 2.19 14.59
CA ILE A 201 6.78 3.03 13.43
C ILE A 201 7.50 4.37 13.54
N GLN A 202 7.44 5.02 14.70
CA GLN A 202 8.16 6.28 14.96
C GLN A 202 9.68 6.10 14.79
N ALA A 203 10.24 5.04 15.37
CA ALA A 203 11.66 4.75 15.27
C ALA A 203 12.10 4.46 13.82
N THR A 204 11.27 3.72 13.06
CA THR A 204 11.53 3.43 11.64
C THR A 204 11.44 4.68 10.78
N ILE A 205 10.51 5.58 11.07
CA ILE A 205 10.37 6.84 10.36
C ILE A 205 11.59 7.74 10.58
N ALA A 206 12.04 7.88 11.84
CA ALA A 206 13.27 8.61 12.15
C ALA A 206 14.50 7.99 11.45
N PHE A 207 14.58 6.66 11.40
CA PHE A 207 15.62 5.96 10.63
C PHE A 207 15.58 6.31 9.14
N ILE A 208 14.40 6.34 8.52
CA ILE A 208 14.25 6.70 7.10
C ILE A 208 14.57 8.18 6.87
N GLU A 209 14.19 9.07 7.78
CA GLU A 209 14.53 10.51 7.70
C GLU A 209 16.04 10.74 7.72
N GLU A 210 16.76 10.05 8.60
CA GLU A 210 18.22 10.18 8.71
C GLU A 210 18.95 9.55 7.53
N THR A 211 18.54 8.35 7.11
CA THR A 211 19.31 7.54 6.16
C THR A 211 18.86 7.67 4.71
N ARG A 212 17.64 8.19 4.50
CA ARG A 212 16.88 8.11 3.24
C ARG A 212 16.74 6.68 2.68
N ALA A 213 17.04 5.64 3.47
CA ALA A 213 17.04 4.27 3.00
C ALA A 213 15.67 3.89 2.43
N ALA A 214 15.68 3.15 1.31
CA ALA A 214 14.51 2.70 0.59
C ALA A 214 13.65 3.80 -0.07
N THR A 215 14.07 5.08 -0.03
CA THR A 215 13.41 6.15 -0.80
C THR A 215 13.84 6.14 -2.28
N GLN A 216 13.05 6.79 -3.13
CA GLN A 216 13.41 6.96 -4.53
C GLN A 216 14.67 7.84 -4.69
N ALA A 217 14.82 8.89 -3.87
CA ALA A 217 15.99 9.77 -3.92
C ALA A 217 17.28 9.00 -3.60
N TRP A 218 17.23 8.11 -2.62
CA TRP A 218 18.34 7.24 -2.25
C TRP A 218 18.76 6.33 -3.41
N HIS A 219 17.80 5.71 -4.11
CA HIS A 219 18.13 4.88 -5.27
C HIS A 219 18.71 5.68 -6.44
N LYS A 220 18.23 6.91 -6.67
CA LYS A 220 18.74 7.80 -7.72
C LYS A 220 20.11 8.42 -7.40
N GLY A 221 20.64 8.22 -6.19
CA GLY A 221 21.91 8.80 -5.76
C GLY A 221 21.84 10.28 -5.39
N ASN A 222 20.63 10.85 -5.25
CA ASN A 222 20.44 12.25 -4.87
C ASN A 222 20.51 12.38 -3.34
N LEU A 223 21.73 12.53 -2.81
CA LEU A 223 21.99 12.75 -1.39
C LEU A 223 22.09 14.22 -1.00
N GLU A 224 22.03 15.15 -1.95
CA GLU A 224 22.11 16.59 -1.71
C GLU A 224 20.72 17.27 -1.71
N ASN A 225 20.56 18.24 -0.80
CA ASN A 225 19.77 19.45 -1.02
C ASN A 225 20.76 20.60 -1.13
#